data_AF-H1VU23-F1
#
_entry.id   AF-H1VU23-F1
#
_cell.length_a   1.000
_cell.length_b   1.000
_cell.length_c   1.000
_cell.angle_alpha   90.00
_cell.angle_beta   90.00
_cell.angle_gamma   90.00
#
_symmetry.space_group_name_H-M   'P 1'
#
loop_
_entity.id
_entity.type
_entity.pdbx_description
1 polymer ?
#
loop_
_entity_poly.entity_id
_entity_poly.type
_entity_poly.pdbx_seq_one_letter_code
_entity_poly.pdbx_strand_id
1 'polypeptide(L)'
;MKSQRNGSLSAPNVEEHEHSTAISSNGVSARDEKRPQPGPSRASARYGSHDVRKSASASLKDASKRPMPTQYGDGTYPKEIIRPTMVQNLRALQAADVKTLVQIIKSKLKREKIQDDKTMIMERTIQIVAKLPHNSRLREQLTNTFIEELWDSLDHPPMLYMGDEFKYRRADGSYNNPMFPQMGAAGGPYARSVKPRIITLDLFWTDYRDSSKSKTSAYLDLSPLYGSNQEMQDSIRTFRDGKLKADSFADKRLIGMPPGVCVILIMFNRFHNHVAEHLAVINEGNRFAPPGKGLDEESAAKAWKKYDEDLFQTARLVTSGLYINITLVDYVRNIVNLNRTNTTWTLDPRQEAGISAGTPDGAEAGTGNVNSAEFNLCYRWHSCISDKDDKWIQKFYGKLLGGAKGELSPQELACVFGKFEKSIPDDPGQRTFADYERGEDGKFDDDDLVDCISSSIEDCAGAFGARNVPQVMRPVEIMGILHGRKWNSTPVCHSTSLGRAGVDPREYLRVRGIGIMDE
;
A
#
# COMPACT_ATOMS: atom_id res chain seq x y z
N MET A 1 24.98 -44.97 -2.26
CA MET A 1 25.75 -45.85 -1.34
C MET A 1 25.31 -45.60 0.10
N LYS A 2 25.65 -46.47 1.06
CA LYS A 2 25.23 -46.37 2.47
C LYS A 2 26.17 -45.48 3.30
N SER A 3 25.61 -44.77 4.29
CA SER A 3 26.13 -44.78 5.66
C SER A 3 25.01 -44.45 6.66
N GLN A 4 25.19 -44.74 7.95
CA GLN A 4 24.23 -44.60 9.05
C GLN A 4 24.96 -44.34 10.38
N ARG A 5 24.18 -44.05 11.44
CA ARG A 5 24.48 -44.14 12.89
C ARG A 5 25.02 -42.86 13.57
N ASN A 6 24.72 -42.59 14.86
CA ASN A 6 23.57 -42.96 15.73
C ASN A 6 23.59 -42.12 17.03
N GLY A 7 22.43 -42.02 17.70
CA GLY A 7 22.27 -41.72 19.14
C GLY A 7 22.17 -40.23 19.50
N SER A 8 21.24 -39.69 20.31
CA SER A 8 20.30 -40.14 21.37
C SER A 8 20.80 -40.02 22.82
N LEU A 9 20.06 -39.26 23.66
CA LEU A 9 19.87 -39.53 25.11
C LEU A 9 18.76 -38.67 25.74
N SER A 10 17.78 -39.35 26.36
CA SER A 10 16.95 -39.04 27.55
C SER A 10 16.58 -37.60 27.99
N ALA A 11 15.27 -37.40 28.27
CA ALA A 11 14.76 -36.46 29.27
C ALA A 11 14.86 -37.05 30.71
N PRO A 12 14.56 -36.28 31.78
CA PRO A 12 13.18 -36.18 32.33
C PRO A 12 12.77 -34.73 32.70
N ASN A 13 11.64 -34.40 33.33
CA ASN A 13 10.23 -34.88 33.41
C ASN A 13 9.61 -34.24 34.69
N VAL A 14 8.26 -34.25 34.85
CA VAL A 14 7.52 -33.69 36.04
C VAL A 14 7.54 -32.14 36.01
N GLU A 15 6.56 -31.35 36.51
CA GLU A 15 5.42 -31.60 37.42
C GLU A 15 4.04 -31.20 36.81
N GLU A 16 3.02 -30.88 37.63
CA GLU A 16 1.61 -31.20 37.34
C GLU A 16 0.54 -30.15 37.68
N HIS A 17 -0.67 -30.45 37.18
CA HIS A 17 -2.03 -30.20 37.68
C HIS A 17 -2.96 -29.52 36.65
N GLU A 18 -4.21 -29.89 36.45
CA GLU A 18 -5.04 -31.11 36.62
C GLU A 18 -6.50 -30.62 36.69
N HIS A 19 -7.37 -31.21 35.89
CA HIS A 19 -8.72 -31.69 36.25
C HIS A 19 -9.37 -32.13 34.92
N SER A 20 -9.46 -33.42 34.56
CA SER A 20 -10.15 -34.54 35.22
C SER A 20 -11.65 -34.23 35.38
N THR A 21 -12.60 -34.98 34.82
CA THR A 21 -12.82 -36.45 34.77
C THR A 21 -13.82 -36.79 33.63
N ALA A 22 -14.15 -38.02 33.18
CA ALA A 22 -13.74 -39.43 33.41
C ALA A 22 -14.08 -40.22 32.10
N ILE A 23 -13.42 -41.32 31.64
CA ILE A 23 -13.02 -42.59 32.29
C ILE A 23 -14.27 -43.46 32.59
N SER A 24 -14.40 -44.77 32.27
CA SER A 24 -13.53 -45.86 31.74
C SER A 24 -14.42 -46.80 30.85
N SER A 25 -14.06 -47.94 30.23
CA SER A 25 -12.86 -48.74 29.84
C SER A 25 -13.37 -49.83 28.82
N ASN A 26 -12.80 -51.00 28.47
CA ASN A 26 -11.60 -51.77 28.82
C ASN A 26 -11.25 -52.77 27.67
N GLY A 27 -10.23 -53.61 27.83
CA GLY A 27 -10.01 -54.85 27.03
C GLY A 27 -10.76 -56.08 27.58
N VAL A 28 -10.43 -57.34 27.23
CA VAL A 28 -9.23 -57.92 26.58
C VAL A 28 -9.59 -59.25 25.85
N SER A 29 -8.86 -59.60 24.77
CA SER A 29 -8.54 -60.93 24.12
C SER A 29 -9.32 -62.23 24.47
N ALA A 30 -9.46 -63.30 23.64
CA ALA A 30 -8.88 -63.70 22.34
C ALA A 30 -9.62 -64.93 21.71
N ARG A 31 -9.13 -65.40 20.54
CA ARG A 31 -9.28 -66.75 19.89
C ARG A 31 -10.53 -67.09 19.04
N ASP A 32 -10.25 -67.25 17.74
CA ASP A 32 -10.59 -68.37 16.82
C ASP A 32 -12.02 -68.76 16.32
N GLU A 33 -12.00 -69.45 15.17
CA GLU A 33 -13.02 -70.33 14.54
C GLU A 33 -14.30 -69.77 13.84
N LYS A 34 -14.23 -69.69 12.50
CA LYS A 34 -15.20 -70.16 11.46
C LYS A 34 -16.74 -70.06 11.64
N ARG A 35 -17.36 -69.18 10.84
CA ARG A 35 -18.70 -69.32 10.15
C ARG A 35 -19.97 -69.45 11.06
N PRO A 36 -21.20 -69.47 10.49
CA PRO A 36 -21.84 -68.39 9.72
C PRO A 36 -23.23 -68.00 10.31
N GLN A 37 -23.73 -66.80 9.99
CA GLN A 37 -25.10 -66.36 10.37
C GLN A 37 -26.14 -66.66 9.26
N PRO A 38 -27.43 -66.91 9.58
CA PRO A 38 -28.43 -67.42 8.64
C PRO A 38 -29.19 -66.34 7.86
N GLY A 39 -29.84 -66.74 6.76
CA GLY A 39 -30.62 -65.86 5.86
C GLY A 39 -32.13 -65.74 6.19
N PRO A 40 -32.83 -64.81 5.52
CA PRO A 40 -34.25 -64.52 5.74
C PRO A 40 -35.21 -65.56 5.14
N SER A 41 -36.49 -65.46 5.52
CA SER A 41 -37.54 -66.47 5.29
C SER A 41 -38.16 -66.46 3.87
N ARG A 42 -38.84 -67.57 3.53
CA ARG A 42 -39.59 -67.75 2.28
C ARG A 42 -40.89 -66.96 2.26
N ALA A 43 -41.15 -66.27 1.14
CA ALA A 43 -42.49 -66.06 0.59
C ALA A 43 -42.68 -66.94 -0.65
N SER A 44 -43.90 -67.39 -0.94
CA SER A 44 -44.20 -68.33 -2.03
C SER A 44 -44.79 -67.65 -3.27
N ALA A 45 -44.58 -68.25 -4.44
CA ALA A 45 -45.00 -67.70 -5.72
C ALA A 45 -46.52 -67.87 -5.97
N ARG A 46 -47.16 -66.85 -6.52
CA ARG A 46 -48.47 -66.98 -7.18
C ARG A 46 -48.58 -66.00 -8.36
N TYR A 47 -49.07 -66.55 -9.48
CA TYR A 47 -49.42 -65.98 -10.79
C TYR A 47 -49.51 -64.44 -10.97
N GLY A 48 -49.00 -63.95 -12.12
CA GLY A 48 -49.20 -62.56 -12.58
C GLY A 48 -48.35 -62.18 -13.80
N SER A 49 -48.70 -62.67 -14.99
CA SER A 49 -47.97 -62.38 -16.23
C SER A 49 -48.48 -61.11 -16.93
N HIS A 50 -47.63 -60.09 -17.08
CA HIS A 50 -47.85 -58.98 -18.02
C HIS A 50 -46.54 -58.53 -18.70
N ASP A 51 -46.67 -57.97 -19.90
CA ASP A 51 -45.63 -57.89 -20.93
C ASP A 51 -44.41 -57.00 -20.61
N VAL A 52 -43.34 -57.62 -20.12
CA VAL A 52 -42.00 -57.02 -20.19
C VAL A 52 -41.52 -57.04 -21.64
N ARG A 53 -41.59 -55.88 -22.32
CA ARG A 53 -41.11 -55.69 -23.70
C ARG A 53 -39.70 -56.28 -23.91
N LYS A 54 -39.54 -57.09 -24.97
CA LYS A 54 -38.28 -57.77 -25.34
C LYS A 54 -37.07 -56.84 -25.54
N SER A 55 -37.26 -55.52 -25.65
CA SER A 55 -36.17 -54.54 -25.73
C SER A 55 -35.38 -54.36 -24.43
N ALA A 56 -36.00 -54.59 -23.26
CA ALA A 56 -35.34 -54.37 -21.97
C ALA A 56 -34.18 -55.33 -21.72
N SER A 57 -34.35 -56.62 -22.05
CA SER A 57 -33.32 -57.65 -21.84
C SER A 57 -32.15 -57.55 -22.82
N ALA A 58 -32.36 -56.99 -24.01
CA ALA A 58 -31.26 -56.64 -24.93
C ALA A 58 -30.40 -55.50 -24.35
N SER A 59 -31.03 -54.40 -23.94
CA SER A 59 -30.35 -53.25 -23.32
C SER A 59 -29.56 -53.65 -22.06
N LEU A 60 -30.08 -54.57 -21.25
CA LEU A 60 -29.37 -55.12 -20.08
C LEU A 60 -28.19 -56.03 -20.44
N LYS A 61 -28.29 -56.85 -21.50
CA LYS A 61 -27.15 -57.65 -21.98
C LYS A 61 -26.02 -56.77 -22.52
N ASP A 62 -26.34 -55.69 -23.23
CA ASP A 62 -25.33 -54.76 -23.75
C ASP A 62 -24.91 -53.68 -22.73
N ALA A 63 -25.57 -53.60 -21.57
CA ALA A 63 -25.03 -52.96 -20.37
C ALA A 63 -24.00 -53.87 -19.67
N SER A 64 -24.31 -55.16 -19.53
CA SER A 64 -23.47 -56.17 -18.86
C SER A 64 -22.13 -56.48 -19.58
N LYS A 65 -21.96 -56.05 -20.84
CA LYS A 65 -20.74 -56.28 -21.64
C LYS A 65 -19.77 -55.10 -21.66
N ARG A 66 -20.09 -53.98 -20.99
CA ARG A 66 -19.27 -52.78 -21.02
C ARG A 66 -18.05 -52.96 -20.10
N PRO A 67 -16.84 -52.53 -20.50
CA PRO A 67 -15.69 -52.55 -19.60
C PRO A 67 -15.93 -51.61 -18.42
N MET A 68 -15.47 -52.01 -17.22
CA MET A 68 -15.58 -51.20 -16.01
C MET A 68 -14.88 -49.84 -16.18
N PRO A 69 -15.49 -48.73 -15.75
CA PRO A 69 -14.91 -47.41 -15.87
C PRO A 69 -13.74 -47.25 -14.88
N THR A 70 -12.56 -46.89 -15.39
CA THR A 70 -11.33 -46.72 -14.60
C THR A 70 -11.05 -45.26 -14.19
N GLN A 71 -11.95 -44.34 -14.54
CA GLN A 71 -11.75 -42.89 -14.37
C GLN A 71 -12.14 -42.37 -12.98
N TYR A 72 -13.05 -43.07 -12.29
CA TYR A 72 -13.46 -42.78 -10.91
C TYR A 72 -13.29 -44.06 -10.08
N GLY A 73 -12.60 -43.96 -8.94
CA GLY A 73 -12.17 -45.11 -8.14
C GLY A 73 -13.28 -45.91 -7.45
N ASP A 74 -14.53 -45.50 -7.62
CA ASP A 74 -15.74 -46.17 -7.12
C ASP A 74 -16.40 -47.09 -8.16
N GLY A 75 -15.90 -47.12 -9.40
CA GLY A 75 -16.46 -47.90 -10.50
C GLY A 75 -17.76 -47.33 -11.08
N THR A 76 -18.12 -46.08 -10.77
CA THR A 76 -19.31 -45.43 -11.35
C THR A 76 -19.07 -44.98 -12.79
N TYR A 77 -20.10 -45.13 -13.63
CA TYR A 77 -20.07 -44.60 -14.99
C TYR A 77 -20.38 -43.09 -14.97
N PRO A 78 -19.65 -42.25 -15.73
CA PRO A 78 -19.98 -40.85 -15.87
C PRO A 78 -21.40 -40.69 -16.45
N LYS A 79 -22.25 -39.94 -15.75
CA LYS A 79 -23.60 -39.62 -16.23
C LYS A 79 -23.49 -38.69 -17.42
N GLU A 80 -23.87 -39.16 -18.61
CA GLU A 80 -23.96 -38.30 -19.79
C GLU A 80 -24.94 -37.15 -19.54
N ILE A 81 -24.41 -35.93 -19.49
CA ILE A 81 -25.21 -34.72 -19.33
C ILE A 81 -25.93 -34.48 -20.67
N ILE A 82 -27.21 -34.88 -20.75
CA ILE A 82 -28.05 -34.60 -21.92
C ILE A 82 -28.22 -33.08 -22.03
N ARG A 83 -27.62 -32.49 -23.08
CA ARG A 83 -27.65 -31.05 -23.35
C ARG A 83 -28.80 -30.71 -24.32
N PRO A 84 -29.54 -29.60 -24.10
CA PRO A 84 -30.60 -29.18 -24.99
C PRO A 84 -30.05 -28.67 -26.33
N THR A 85 -30.71 -29.06 -27.42
CA THR A 85 -30.41 -28.61 -28.79
C THR A 85 -30.68 -27.12 -28.98
N MET A 86 -30.06 -26.51 -30.01
CA MET A 86 -30.27 -25.09 -30.35
C MET A 86 -31.75 -24.73 -30.54
N VAL A 87 -32.56 -25.64 -31.10
CA VAL A 87 -34.01 -25.45 -31.28
C VAL A 87 -34.75 -25.44 -29.94
N GLN A 88 -34.35 -26.29 -28.98
CA GLN A 88 -34.93 -26.30 -27.63
C GLN A 88 -34.56 -25.05 -26.83
N ASN A 89 -33.33 -24.54 -27.00
CA ASN A 89 -32.91 -23.27 -26.41
C ASN A 89 -33.70 -22.09 -27.01
N LEU A 90 -33.84 -22.03 -28.34
CA LEU A 90 -34.54 -20.94 -29.02
C LEU A 90 -36.04 -20.91 -28.70
N ARG A 91 -36.68 -22.07 -28.49
CA ARG A 91 -38.09 -22.18 -28.04
C ARG A 91 -38.34 -21.65 -26.62
N ALA A 92 -37.30 -21.49 -25.80
CA ALA A 92 -37.41 -20.92 -24.45
C ALA A 92 -37.32 -19.38 -24.43
N LEU A 93 -37.06 -18.74 -25.57
CA LEU A 93 -36.81 -17.30 -25.70
C LEU A 93 -37.94 -16.59 -26.46
N GLN A 94 -38.34 -15.43 -25.96
CA GLN A 94 -39.30 -14.53 -26.61
C GLN A 94 -38.57 -13.50 -27.49
N ALA A 95 -39.30 -12.78 -28.35
CA ALA A 95 -38.70 -11.76 -29.22
C ALA A 95 -37.95 -10.65 -28.46
N ALA A 96 -38.42 -10.29 -27.25
CA ALA A 96 -37.74 -9.34 -26.36
C ALA A 96 -36.43 -9.90 -25.77
N ASP A 97 -36.39 -11.21 -25.49
CA ASP A 97 -35.17 -11.89 -25.02
C ASP A 97 -34.11 -11.88 -26.13
N VAL A 98 -34.50 -12.21 -27.36
CA VAL A 98 -33.61 -12.16 -28.54
C VAL A 98 -33.11 -10.73 -28.82
N LYS A 99 -33.98 -9.72 -28.69
CA LYS A 99 -33.58 -8.30 -28.81
C LYS A 99 -32.53 -7.92 -27.76
N THR A 100 -32.68 -8.41 -26.52
CA THR A 100 -31.73 -8.16 -25.43
C THR A 100 -30.39 -8.87 -25.69
N LEU A 101 -30.41 -10.13 -26.15
CA LEU A 101 -29.18 -10.85 -26.55
C LEU A 101 -28.41 -10.11 -27.66
N VAL A 102 -29.11 -9.59 -28.66
CA VAL A 102 -28.48 -8.76 -29.72
C VAL A 102 -27.93 -7.44 -29.17
N GLN A 103 -28.54 -6.88 -28.11
CA GLN A 103 -28.02 -5.68 -27.44
C GLN A 103 -26.73 -5.97 -26.65
N ILE A 104 -26.71 -7.05 -25.86
CA ILE A 104 -25.53 -7.51 -25.09
C ILE A 104 -24.36 -7.86 -26.03
N ILE A 105 -24.64 -8.54 -27.14
CA ILE A 105 -23.62 -8.85 -28.16
C ILE A 105 -23.06 -7.57 -28.79
N LYS A 106 -23.89 -6.55 -29.01
CA LYS A 106 -23.44 -5.26 -29.57
C LYS A 106 -22.61 -4.42 -28.59
N SER A 107 -22.97 -4.37 -27.30
CA SER A 107 -22.15 -3.68 -26.29
C SER A 107 -20.81 -4.40 -26.07
N LYS A 108 -20.82 -5.74 -25.91
CA LYS A 108 -19.59 -6.54 -25.75
C LYS A 108 -18.68 -6.48 -26.99
N LEU A 109 -19.22 -6.37 -28.21
CA LEU A 109 -18.44 -6.10 -29.43
C LEU A 109 -17.82 -4.70 -29.48
N LYS A 110 -18.48 -3.68 -28.93
CA LYS A 110 -17.97 -2.31 -28.86
C LYS A 110 -17.06 -2.03 -27.66
N ARG A 111 -17.04 -2.93 -26.66
CA ARG A 111 -16.47 -2.68 -25.30
C ARG A 111 -17.18 -1.57 -24.51
N GLU A 112 -18.46 -1.33 -24.79
CA GLU A 112 -19.29 -0.45 -23.95
C GLU A 112 -19.68 -1.21 -22.66
N LYS A 113 -19.22 -0.77 -21.48
CA LYS A 113 -19.69 -1.30 -20.18
C LYS A 113 -21.20 -1.08 -20.06
N ILE A 114 -21.93 -2.09 -19.57
CA ILE A 114 -23.38 -1.99 -19.34
C ILE A 114 -23.61 -1.35 -17.95
N GLN A 115 -23.27 -0.07 -17.83
CA GLN A 115 -23.25 0.68 -16.57
C GLN A 115 -24.51 1.54 -16.32
N ASP A 116 -25.49 1.52 -17.22
CA ASP A 116 -26.76 2.24 -17.04
C ASP A 116 -27.89 1.27 -16.62
N ASP A 117 -28.07 1.13 -15.30
CA ASP A 117 -29.10 0.29 -14.68
C ASP A 117 -30.52 0.64 -15.16
N LYS A 118 -30.77 1.87 -15.63
CA LYS A 118 -32.07 2.28 -16.20
C LYS A 118 -32.43 1.48 -17.45
N THR A 119 -31.46 0.87 -18.11
CA THR A 119 -31.69 -0.04 -19.24
C THR A 119 -32.25 -1.39 -18.82
N MET A 120 -32.13 -1.78 -17.55
CA MET A 120 -32.56 -3.05 -16.95
C MET A 120 -32.02 -4.30 -17.68
N ILE A 121 -30.77 -4.23 -18.15
CA ILE A 121 -30.15 -5.32 -18.92
C ILE A 121 -29.69 -6.47 -18.03
N MET A 122 -29.28 -6.20 -16.78
CA MET A 122 -28.92 -7.24 -15.81
C MET A 122 -30.15 -8.11 -15.48
N GLU A 123 -31.28 -7.49 -15.15
CA GLU A 123 -32.55 -8.17 -14.86
C GLU A 123 -33.05 -8.99 -16.05
N ARG A 124 -32.95 -8.44 -17.27
CA ARG A 124 -33.32 -9.18 -18.48
C ARG A 124 -32.36 -10.34 -18.74
N THR A 125 -31.07 -10.20 -18.46
CA THR A 125 -30.08 -11.28 -18.58
C THR A 125 -30.38 -12.40 -17.58
N ILE A 126 -30.70 -12.06 -16.33
CA ILE A 126 -31.16 -13.02 -15.30
C ILE A 126 -32.45 -13.73 -15.78
N GLN A 127 -33.44 -13.00 -16.31
CA GLN A 127 -34.67 -13.59 -16.84
C GLN A 127 -34.40 -14.56 -17.99
N ILE A 128 -33.45 -14.25 -18.88
CA ILE A 128 -33.04 -15.13 -19.99
C ILE A 128 -32.34 -16.39 -19.46
N VAL A 129 -31.40 -16.24 -18.52
CA VAL A 129 -30.69 -17.35 -17.86
C VAL A 129 -31.67 -18.27 -17.11
N ALA A 130 -32.70 -17.70 -16.47
CA ALA A 130 -33.74 -18.45 -15.76
C ALA A 130 -34.69 -19.21 -16.70
N LYS A 131 -35.05 -18.63 -17.86
CA LYS A 131 -35.89 -19.26 -18.89
C LYS A 131 -35.20 -20.45 -19.59
N LEU A 132 -33.88 -20.40 -19.77
CA LEU A 132 -33.14 -21.40 -20.55
C LEU A 132 -33.08 -22.77 -19.85
N PRO A 133 -33.17 -23.90 -20.58
CA PRO A 133 -33.15 -25.23 -19.97
C PRO A 133 -31.83 -25.53 -19.24
N HIS A 134 -31.90 -26.41 -18.24
CA HIS A 134 -30.72 -26.90 -17.52
C HIS A 134 -29.72 -27.54 -18.50
N ASN A 135 -28.41 -27.41 -18.20
CA ASN A 135 -27.28 -27.90 -19.01
C ASN A 135 -27.17 -27.27 -20.42
N SER A 136 -27.89 -26.19 -20.69
CA SER A 136 -27.74 -25.42 -21.93
C SER A 136 -26.42 -24.67 -21.97
N ARG A 137 -25.64 -24.85 -23.05
CA ARG A 137 -24.41 -24.08 -23.28
C ARG A 137 -24.64 -22.57 -23.34
N LEU A 138 -25.79 -22.14 -23.88
CA LEU A 138 -26.14 -20.71 -23.91
C LEU A 138 -26.40 -20.18 -22.48
N ARG A 139 -27.03 -21.00 -21.63
CA ARG A 139 -27.22 -20.66 -20.21
C ARG A 139 -25.88 -20.62 -19.48
N GLU A 140 -25.02 -21.60 -19.68
CA GLU A 140 -23.65 -21.64 -19.12
C GLU A 140 -22.85 -20.38 -19.53
N GLN A 141 -22.86 -20.00 -20.81
CA GLN A 141 -22.15 -18.83 -21.31
C GLN A 141 -22.72 -17.49 -20.79
N LEU A 142 -24.04 -17.34 -20.72
CA LEU A 142 -24.67 -16.13 -20.20
C LEU A 142 -24.51 -16.01 -18.69
N THR A 143 -24.63 -17.12 -17.94
CA THR A 143 -24.31 -17.15 -16.50
C THR A 143 -22.87 -16.75 -16.25
N ASN A 144 -21.91 -17.30 -17.02
CA ASN A 144 -20.49 -16.93 -16.86
C ASN A 144 -20.24 -15.47 -17.21
N THR A 145 -20.78 -14.95 -18.33
CA THR A 145 -20.67 -13.52 -18.66
C THR A 145 -21.30 -12.62 -17.60
N PHE A 146 -22.42 -13.02 -17.00
CA PHE A 146 -23.06 -12.28 -15.91
C PHE A 146 -22.26 -12.34 -14.59
N ILE A 147 -21.57 -13.46 -14.32
CA ILE A 147 -20.66 -13.57 -13.16
C ILE A 147 -19.38 -12.75 -13.40
N GLU A 148 -18.81 -12.78 -14.61
CA GLU A 148 -17.72 -11.90 -15.05
C GLU A 148 -18.12 -10.42 -14.86
N GLU A 149 -19.29 -10.02 -15.35
CA GLU A 149 -19.78 -8.64 -15.29
C GLU A 149 -20.13 -8.17 -13.86
N LEU A 150 -20.60 -9.07 -12.98
CA LEU A 150 -20.75 -8.78 -11.54
C LEU A 150 -19.40 -8.68 -10.82
N TRP A 151 -18.44 -9.56 -11.13
CA TRP A 151 -17.09 -9.54 -10.54
C TRP A 151 -16.34 -8.27 -10.95
N ASP A 152 -16.31 -7.94 -12.24
CA ASP A 152 -15.67 -6.74 -12.81
C ASP A 152 -16.41 -5.41 -12.51
N SER A 153 -17.52 -5.48 -11.75
CA SER A 153 -18.27 -4.31 -11.25
C SER A 153 -17.87 -3.85 -9.84
N LEU A 154 -17.04 -4.64 -9.15
CA LEU A 154 -16.59 -4.37 -7.78
C LEU A 154 -15.06 -4.33 -7.72
N ASP A 155 -14.51 -3.43 -6.90
CA ASP A 155 -13.07 -3.41 -6.63
C ASP A 155 -12.65 -4.69 -5.88
N HIS A 156 -11.68 -5.40 -6.42
CA HIS A 156 -11.20 -6.69 -5.92
C HIS A 156 -9.67 -6.69 -5.84
N PRO A 157 -9.06 -6.50 -4.64
CA PRO A 157 -9.70 -6.34 -3.32
C PRO A 157 -10.43 -4.99 -3.16
N PRO A 158 -11.38 -4.87 -2.23
CA PRO A 158 -12.06 -3.60 -1.94
C PRO A 158 -11.07 -2.50 -1.51
N MET A 159 -11.20 -1.32 -2.10
CA MET A 159 -10.29 -0.19 -1.85
C MET A 159 -10.52 0.52 -0.50
N LEU A 160 -11.73 0.42 0.07
CA LEU A 160 -12.16 1.15 1.27
C LEU A 160 -12.88 0.21 2.24
N TYR A 161 -12.50 0.26 3.51
CA TYR A 161 -13.08 -0.53 4.60
C TYR A 161 -13.73 0.38 5.64
N MET A 162 -14.80 -0.11 6.29
CA MET A 162 -15.48 0.62 7.36
C MET A 162 -14.90 0.24 8.73
N GLY A 163 -14.48 1.26 9.49
CA GLY A 163 -13.95 1.13 10.85
C GLY A 163 -13.01 2.30 11.18
N ASP A 164 -12.85 2.62 12.45
CA ASP A 164 -12.00 3.76 12.87
C ASP A 164 -10.54 3.61 12.43
N GLU A 165 -10.04 2.37 12.32
CA GLU A 165 -8.68 2.05 11.83
C GLU A 165 -8.44 2.40 10.36
N PHE A 166 -9.51 2.50 9.55
CA PHE A 166 -9.46 2.78 8.11
C PHE A 166 -10.00 4.16 7.74
N LYS A 167 -10.67 4.84 8.68
CA LYS A 167 -11.29 6.17 8.51
C LYS A 167 -10.26 7.28 8.26
N TYR A 168 -9.06 7.13 8.82
CA TYR A 168 -7.99 8.13 8.82
C TYR A 168 -6.61 7.49 8.65
N ARG A 169 -5.61 8.25 8.19
CA ARG A 169 -4.21 7.76 8.17
C ARG A 169 -3.70 7.61 9.60
N ARG A 170 -3.15 6.45 9.97
CA ARG A 170 -2.51 6.28 11.30
C ARG A 170 -1.23 7.12 11.40
N ALA A 171 -0.73 7.34 12.61
CA ALA A 171 0.47 8.17 12.86
C ALA A 171 1.78 7.51 12.39
N ASP A 172 1.80 6.19 12.28
CA ASP A 172 2.90 5.35 11.80
C ASP A 172 2.76 4.93 10.32
N GLY A 173 1.69 5.36 9.64
CA GLY A 173 1.35 4.95 8.27
C GLY A 173 0.81 3.51 8.13
N SER A 174 0.56 2.79 9.24
CA SER A 174 -0.06 1.47 9.21
C SER A 174 -1.54 1.53 8.78
N TYR A 175 -2.10 0.38 8.41
CA TYR A 175 -3.47 0.16 7.91
C TYR A 175 -3.83 0.89 6.58
N ASN A 176 -2.89 1.60 5.97
CA ASN A 176 -3.07 2.24 4.64
C ASN A 176 -3.13 1.22 3.47
N ASN A 177 -2.71 -0.02 3.68
CA ASN A 177 -3.08 -1.17 2.85
C ASN A 177 -3.95 -2.11 3.72
N PRO A 178 -5.24 -2.34 3.41
CA PRO A 178 -6.10 -3.20 4.21
C PRO A 178 -5.71 -4.69 4.20
N MET A 179 -5.17 -5.19 3.08
CA MET A 179 -4.75 -6.59 2.93
C MET A 179 -3.42 -6.87 3.66
N PHE A 180 -2.57 -5.85 3.78
CA PHE A 180 -1.29 -5.92 4.48
C PHE A 180 -1.10 -4.72 5.43
N PRO A 181 -1.74 -4.69 6.62
CA PRO A 181 -1.76 -3.50 7.48
C PRO A 181 -0.41 -2.95 7.94
N GLN A 182 0.66 -3.75 7.89
CA GLN A 182 2.02 -3.32 8.22
C GLN A 182 2.85 -2.87 7.00
N MET A 183 2.28 -2.93 5.79
CA MET A 183 2.96 -2.52 4.57
C MET A 183 3.12 -1.00 4.53
N GLY A 184 4.37 -0.54 4.52
CA GLY A 184 4.69 0.88 4.53
C GLY A 184 4.57 1.55 5.90
N ALA A 185 4.42 0.79 6.98
CA ALA A 185 4.46 1.33 8.33
C ALA A 185 5.89 1.71 8.76
N ALA A 186 6.01 2.74 9.60
CA ALA A 186 7.26 3.13 10.26
C ALA A 186 7.81 1.98 11.12
N GLY A 187 9.14 1.84 11.17
CA GLY A 187 9.83 0.70 11.78
C GLY A 187 10.04 -0.49 10.82
N GLY A 188 9.38 -0.50 9.66
CA GLY A 188 9.52 -1.54 8.64
C GLY A 188 10.88 -1.52 7.89
N PRO A 189 11.27 -2.65 7.27
CA PRO A 189 12.44 -2.73 6.41
C PRO A 189 12.22 -2.05 5.05
N TYR A 190 13.29 -1.54 4.43
CA TYR A 190 13.22 -1.04 3.04
C TYR A 190 13.11 -2.18 2.01
N ALA A 191 12.30 -1.96 0.97
CA ALA A 191 12.16 -2.82 -0.22
C ALA A 191 13.13 -2.41 -1.36
N ARG A 192 12.76 -2.63 -2.63
CA ARG A 192 13.57 -2.27 -3.83
C ARG A 192 12.74 -1.64 -4.99
N SER A 193 13.07 -0.41 -5.47
CA SER A 193 12.49 0.46 -6.58
C SER A 193 12.06 1.94 -6.20
N VAL A 194 12.01 2.92 -7.14
CA VAL A 194 12.42 4.37 -6.91
C VAL A 194 11.46 5.55 -7.30
N LYS A 195 11.30 6.64 -6.46
CA LYS A 195 10.99 8.13 -6.69
C LYS A 195 9.93 8.76 -5.72
N PRO A 196 9.94 10.07 -5.26
CA PRO A 196 10.90 11.21 -5.36
C PRO A 196 11.12 12.11 -4.06
N ARG A 197 11.46 13.43 -4.19
CA ARG A 197 11.40 14.57 -3.19
C ARG A 197 10.08 15.37 -3.36
N ILE A 198 9.70 16.37 -2.54
CA ILE A 198 10.37 16.95 -1.35
C ILE A 198 10.35 16.02 -0.13
N ILE A 199 9.21 15.34 0.11
CA ILE A 199 8.96 13.88 0.15
C ILE A 199 10.07 12.93 0.62
N THR A 200 11.35 13.18 0.41
CA THR A 200 12.44 12.30 0.85
C THR A 200 12.62 12.33 2.37
N LEU A 201 12.28 13.42 3.07
CA LEU A 201 12.22 13.41 4.54
C LEU A 201 10.98 12.66 5.05
N ASP A 202 9.88 12.70 4.29
CA ASP A 202 8.61 12.01 4.53
C ASP A 202 8.74 10.48 4.34
N LEU A 203 9.43 10.07 3.27
CA LEU A 203 9.61 8.68 2.80
C LEU A 203 10.88 7.99 3.32
N PHE A 204 11.90 8.74 3.79
CA PHE A 204 13.16 8.14 4.26
C PHE A 204 13.61 8.67 5.60
N TRP A 205 13.80 7.74 6.52
CA TRP A 205 14.50 7.98 7.78
C TRP A 205 15.18 6.68 8.20
N THR A 206 16.33 6.37 7.59
CA THR A 206 17.06 5.13 7.93
C THR A 206 17.46 5.15 9.40
N ASP A 207 17.19 4.07 10.15
CA ASP A 207 17.66 3.98 11.52
C ASP A 207 19.19 3.81 11.56
N TYR A 208 19.82 4.56 12.48
CA TYR A 208 21.26 4.47 12.73
C TYR A 208 21.64 3.23 13.54
N ARG A 209 20.69 2.66 14.31
CA ARG A 209 20.89 1.41 15.07
C ARG A 209 20.73 0.19 14.16
N ASP A 210 19.61 0.13 13.42
CA ASP A 210 19.36 -0.90 12.41
C ASP A 210 19.21 -0.28 11.00
N SER A 211 20.33 -0.24 10.28
CA SER A 211 20.41 0.31 8.93
C SER A 211 19.51 -0.39 7.89
N SER A 212 18.79 -1.47 8.21
CA SER A 212 17.82 -2.09 7.29
C SER A 212 16.43 -1.43 7.31
N LYS A 213 16.13 -0.62 8.34
CA LYS A 213 14.79 -0.10 8.63
C LYS A 213 14.62 1.39 8.35
N SER A 214 13.38 1.78 8.03
CA SER A 214 12.89 3.15 8.06
C SER A 214 12.24 3.47 9.40
N LYS A 215 12.40 4.69 9.91
CA LYS A 215 11.63 5.28 11.03
C LYS A 215 10.41 6.08 10.57
N THR A 216 10.21 6.20 9.26
CA THR A 216 9.06 6.89 8.66
C THR A 216 8.30 5.98 7.71
N SER A 217 7.05 6.36 7.41
CA SER A 217 6.14 5.58 6.58
C SER A 217 6.61 5.51 5.12
N ALA A 218 5.94 4.67 4.33
CA ALA A 218 6.16 4.60 2.90
C ALA A 218 5.23 5.52 2.08
N TYR A 219 4.63 6.54 2.71
CA TYR A 219 3.50 7.27 2.13
C TYR A 219 3.70 8.79 2.14
N LEU A 220 2.96 9.47 1.26
CA LEU A 220 2.90 10.94 1.20
C LEU A 220 1.92 11.46 2.26
N ASP A 221 2.21 11.21 3.54
CA ASP A 221 1.33 11.58 4.66
C ASP A 221 1.74 12.86 5.38
N LEU A 222 2.87 13.48 4.99
CA LEU A 222 3.43 14.71 5.55
C LEU A 222 3.92 14.52 7.00
N SER A 223 4.51 13.36 7.28
CA SER A 223 5.16 13.00 8.54
C SER A 223 6.23 13.98 9.07
N PRO A 224 6.94 14.82 8.26
CA PRO A 224 7.82 15.85 8.84
C PRO A 224 7.05 16.88 9.70
N LEU A 225 5.81 17.18 9.31
CA LEU A 225 4.89 18.02 10.08
C LEU A 225 4.22 17.21 11.20
N TYR A 226 3.57 16.09 10.85
CA TYR A 226 2.66 15.33 11.72
C TYR A 226 3.30 14.26 12.60
N GLY A 227 4.59 14.00 12.45
CA GLY A 227 5.30 12.90 13.09
C GLY A 227 5.18 11.58 12.33
N SER A 228 6.18 10.72 12.52
CA SER A 228 6.25 9.37 11.92
C SER A 228 5.77 8.25 12.87
N ASN A 229 5.29 8.60 14.06
CA ASN A 229 4.68 7.69 15.03
C ASN A 229 3.73 8.49 15.95
N GLN A 230 2.99 7.79 16.84
CA GLN A 230 2.02 8.46 17.72
C GLN A 230 2.66 9.44 18.71
N GLU A 231 3.82 9.11 19.28
CA GLU A 231 4.53 9.97 20.24
C GLU A 231 4.91 11.33 19.61
N MET A 232 5.41 11.30 18.36
CA MET A 232 5.71 12.50 17.58
C MET A 232 4.45 13.27 17.20
N GLN A 233 3.36 12.58 16.84
CA GLN A 233 2.08 13.21 16.51
C GLN A 233 1.44 13.90 17.71
N ASP A 234 1.48 13.26 18.87
CA ASP A 234 1.00 13.83 20.13
C ASP A 234 1.87 15.02 20.57
N SER A 235 3.18 15.00 20.25
CA SER A 235 4.09 16.10 20.58
C SER A 235 3.78 17.42 19.84
N ILE A 236 3.21 17.37 18.63
CA ILE A 236 2.95 18.54 17.78
C ILE A 236 1.53 19.11 17.93
N ARG A 237 0.58 18.34 18.47
CA ARG A 237 -0.81 18.77 18.70
C ARG A 237 -0.96 19.73 19.88
N THR A 238 -2.03 20.52 19.86
CA THR A 238 -2.52 21.30 21.03
C THR A 238 -3.53 20.51 21.87
N PHE A 239 -4.12 19.46 21.28
CA PHE A 239 -5.32 18.76 21.77
C PHE A 239 -6.52 19.69 22.03
N ARG A 240 -6.63 20.75 21.21
CA ARG A 240 -7.76 21.69 21.17
C ARG A 240 -8.11 22.04 19.72
N ASP A 241 -9.40 21.95 19.40
CA ASP A 241 -9.98 22.34 18.10
C ASP A 241 -9.31 21.70 16.87
N GLY A 242 -8.66 20.54 17.06
CA GLY A 242 -7.92 19.80 16.04
C GLY A 242 -6.57 20.41 15.64
N LYS A 243 -6.07 21.41 16.38
CA LYS A 243 -4.94 22.25 15.94
C LYS A 243 -3.55 21.72 16.31
N LEU A 244 -2.57 22.12 15.52
CA LEU A 244 -1.13 22.01 15.82
C LEU A 244 -0.62 23.23 16.58
N LYS A 245 0.47 23.05 17.32
CA LYS A 245 1.26 24.14 17.91
C LYS A 245 1.73 25.10 16.81
N ALA A 246 1.65 26.41 17.07
CA ALA A 246 1.91 27.44 16.08
C ALA A 246 3.33 27.34 15.49
N ASP A 247 3.43 27.49 14.17
CA ASP A 247 4.67 27.50 13.39
C ASP A 247 5.68 26.41 13.81
N SER A 248 5.19 25.19 13.97
CA SER A 248 5.96 24.05 14.50
C SER A 248 5.83 22.81 13.61
N PHE A 249 6.80 21.91 13.69
CA PHE A 249 6.80 20.62 12.99
C PHE A 249 7.43 19.54 13.87
N ALA A 250 6.93 18.30 13.75
CA ALA A 250 7.32 17.21 14.63
C ALA A 250 8.78 16.75 14.46
N ASP A 251 9.32 16.77 13.23
CA ASP A 251 10.63 16.22 12.93
C ASP A 251 11.81 17.17 13.23
N LYS A 252 12.66 16.80 14.20
CA LYS A 252 13.87 17.55 14.59
C LYS A 252 14.93 17.66 13.49
N ARG A 253 14.97 16.75 12.51
CA ARG A 253 16.01 16.72 11.45
C ARG A 253 16.06 18.02 10.63
N LEU A 254 14.92 18.70 10.52
CA LEU A 254 14.71 19.91 9.73
C LEU A 254 15.48 21.12 10.29
N ILE A 255 15.73 21.18 11.60
CA ILE A 255 16.43 22.29 12.26
C ILE A 255 17.88 22.45 11.76
N GLY A 256 18.48 21.39 11.22
CA GLY A 256 19.81 21.40 10.59
C GLY A 256 19.83 21.58 9.07
N MET A 257 18.69 21.95 8.46
CA MET A 257 18.53 22.13 7.01
C MET A 257 18.40 23.62 6.63
N PRO A 258 18.65 24.01 5.37
CA PRO A 258 18.41 25.37 4.89
C PRO A 258 16.98 25.85 5.18
N PRO A 259 16.79 27.12 5.62
CA PRO A 259 15.58 27.55 6.30
C PRO A 259 14.31 27.51 5.46
N GLY A 260 14.39 27.69 4.14
CA GLY A 260 13.22 27.61 3.25
C GLY A 260 12.44 26.29 3.37
N VAL A 261 13.10 25.18 3.73
CA VAL A 261 12.44 23.89 3.98
C VAL A 261 11.58 23.94 5.25
N CYS A 262 12.04 24.64 6.29
CA CYS A 262 11.27 24.89 7.52
C CYS A 262 10.09 25.84 7.26
N VAL A 263 10.29 26.90 6.46
CA VAL A 263 9.20 27.83 6.10
C VAL A 263 8.06 27.11 5.37
N ILE A 264 8.37 26.20 4.44
CA ILE A 264 7.34 25.38 3.76
C ILE A 264 6.53 24.54 4.77
N LEU A 265 7.16 23.98 5.81
CA LEU A 265 6.43 23.25 6.87
C LEU A 265 5.61 24.18 7.76
N ILE A 266 6.04 25.42 7.99
CA ILE A 266 5.27 26.45 8.68
C ILE A 266 4.04 26.86 7.86
N MET A 267 4.17 27.00 6.54
CA MET A 267 3.03 27.24 5.64
C MET A 267 2.00 26.10 5.73
N PHE A 268 2.44 24.83 5.74
CA PHE A 268 1.53 23.69 5.96
C PHE A 268 0.93 23.63 7.39
N ASN A 269 1.67 24.03 8.42
CA ASN A 269 1.15 24.16 9.79
C ASN A 269 0.01 25.20 9.86
N ARG A 270 0.27 26.40 9.36
CA ARG A 270 -0.71 27.50 9.29
C ARG A 270 -1.93 27.10 8.46
N PHE A 271 -1.74 26.44 7.31
CA PHE A 271 -2.83 25.92 6.49
C PHE A 271 -3.65 24.85 7.22
N HIS A 272 -3.03 23.89 7.91
CA HIS A 272 -3.76 22.88 8.69
C HIS A 272 -4.60 23.53 9.80
N ASN A 273 -4.04 24.49 10.53
CA ASN A 273 -4.77 25.21 11.59
C ASN A 273 -5.94 26.04 11.04
N HIS A 274 -5.78 26.64 9.85
CA HIS A 274 -6.86 27.31 9.12
C HIS A 274 -7.96 26.33 8.68
N VAL A 275 -7.59 25.15 8.16
CA VAL A 275 -8.54 24.10 7.76
C VAL A 275 -9.31 23.53 8.95
N ALA A 276 -8.64 23.23 10.07
CA ALA A 276 -9.29 22.74 11.28
C ALA A 276 -10.36 23.72 11.80
N GLU A 277 -10.05 25.02 11.79
CA GLU A 277 -10.98 26.08 12.14
C GLU A 277 -12.18 26.15 11.17
N HIS A 278 -11.94 26.09 9.86
CA HIS A 278 -13.01 26.15 8.86
C HIS A 278 -13.90 24.91 8.84
N LEU A 279 -13.35 23.72 9.15
CA LEU A 279 -14.15 22.50 9.34
C LEU A 279 -15.12 22.64 10.52
N ALA A 280 -14.67 23.23 11.64
CA ALA A 280 -15.51 23.49 12.81
C ALA A 280 -16.55 24.60 12.56
N VAL A 281 -16.19 25.66 11.82
CA VAL A 281 -17.10 26.79 11.49
C VAL A 281 -18.16 26.39 10.47
N ILE A 282 -17.81 25.62 9.44
CA ILE A 282 -18.75 25.18 8.40
C ILE A 282 -19.62 24.02 8.91
N ASN A 283 -19.04 23.09 9.68
CA ASN A 283 -19.74 21.96 10.31
C ASN A 283 -20.71 21.21 9.36
N GLU A 284 -20.25 20.93 8.13
CA GLU A 284 -21.09 20.31 7.09
C GLU A 284 -21.67 18.97 7.59
N GLY A 285 -22.98 18.78 7.39
CA GLY A 285 -23.71 17.60 7.87
C GLY A 285 -23.73 17.43 9.39
N ASN A 286 -23.41 18.48 10.14
CA ASN A 286 -23.23 18.47 11.60
C ASN A 286 -22.15 17.49 12.10
N ARG A 287 -21.11 17.25 11.28
CA ARG A 287 -20.03 16.28 11.54
C ARG A 287 -19.07 16.67 12.67
N PHE A 288 -18.93 17.97 12.94
CA PHE A 288 -18.02 18.58 13.90
C PHE A 288 -18.79 19.41 14.93
N ALA A 289 -19.92 18.89 15.42
CA ALA A 289 -20.70 19.54 16.47
C ALA A 289 -19.91 19.61 17.79
N PRO A 290 -19.77 20.79 18.42
CA PRO A 290 -19.12 20.90 19.72
C PRO A 290 -19.94 20.20 20.82
N PRO A 291 -19.30 19.59 21.84
CA PRO A 291 -19.99 18.89 22.92
C PRO A 291 -21.05 19.70 23.67
N GLY A 292 -22.16 19.04 24.02
CA GLY A 292 -23.30 19.66 24.69
C GLY A 292 -23.01 20.09 26.14
N LYS A 293 -23.53 21.26 26.53
CA LYS A 293 -23.28 21.92 27.84
C LYS A 293 -23.96 21.26 29.05
N GLY A 294 -24.34 19.99 28.96
CA GLY A 294 -25.08 19.24 29.99
C GLY A 294 -24.59 17.80 30.19
N LEU A 295 -23.39 17.49 29.71
CA LEU A 295 -22.71 16.22 29.97
C LEU A 295 -22.05 16.24 31.36
N ASP A 296 -21.91 15.07 31.98
CA ASP A 296 -21.00 14.89 33.12
C ASP A 296 -19.52 15.07 32.69
N GLU A 297 -18.63 15.22 33.66
CA GLU A 297 -17.20 15.52 33.41
C GLU A 297 -16.48 14.45 32.57
N GLU A 298 -16.80 13.16 32.77
CA GLU A 298 -16.16 12.06 32.04
C GLU A 298 -16.66 11.99 30.59
N SER A 299 -17.99 12.08 30.39
CA SER A 299 -18.61 12.16 29.07
C SER A 299 -18.19 13.42 28.31
N ALA A 300 -18.07 14.57 29.00
CA ALA A 300 -17.58 15.81 28.41
C ALA A 300 -16.13 15.67 27.95
N ALA A 301 -15.23 15.13 28.79
CA ALA A 301 -13.83 14.90 28.43
C ALA A 301 -13.68 13.95 27.23
N LYS A 302 -14.47 12.86 27.20
CA LYS A 302 -14.54 11.93 26.06
C LYS A 302 -15.05 12.61 24.78
N ALA A 303 -16.10 13.42 24.89
CA ALA A 303 -16.68 14.14 23.74
C ALA A 303 -15.73 15.21 23.18
N TRP A 304 -15.06 15.99 24.05
CA TRP A 304 -14.05 16.97 23.62
C TRP A 304 -12.83 16.31 22.99
N LYS A 305 -12.33 15.19 23.53
CA LYS A 305 -11.25 14.41 22.91
C LYS A 305 -11.64 13.90 21.52
N LYS A 306 -12.87 13.39 21.35
CA LYS A 306 -13.37 12.93 20.04
C LYS A 306 -13.52 14.09 19.04
N TYR A 307 -14.03 15.24 19.48
CA TYR A 307 -14.17 16.44 18.68
C TYR A 307 -12.82 16.95 18.16
N ASP A 308 -11.80 17.02 19.02
CA ASP A 308 -10.42 17.34 18.64
C ASP A 308 -9.84 16.33 17.64
N GLU A 309 -10.03 15.02 17.89
CA GLU A 309 -9.51 13.96 17.01
C GLU A 309 -10.15 13.97 15.61
N ASP A 310 -11.47 14.09 15.51
CA ASP A 310 -12.17 14.12 14.23
C ASP A 310 -11.80 15.36 13.41
N LEU A 311 -11.62 16.53 14.05
CA LEU A 311 -11.12 17.74 13.41
C LEU A 311 -9.67 17.58 12.96
N PHE A 312 -8.77 17.16 13.86
CA PHE A 312 -7.35 16.98 13.58
C PHE A 312 -7.11 16.02 12.41
N GLN A 313 -7.69 14.83 12.44
CA GLN A 313 -7.45 13.84 11.38
C GLN A 313 -8.10 14.25 10.05
N THR A 314 -9.24 14.97 10.07
CA THR A 314 -9.83 15.51 8.83
C THR A 314 -8.98 16.64 8.25
N ALA A 315 -8.51 17.58 9.08
CA ALA A 315 -7.61 18.66 8.64
C ALA A 315 -6.26 18.13 8.17
N ARG A 316 -5.75 17.04 8.77
CA ARG A 316 -4.57 16.30 8.31
C ARG A 316 -4.81 15.67 6.94
N LEU A 317 -5.91 14.96 6.72
CA LEU A 317 -6.24 14.40 5.40
C LEU A 317 -6.30 15.47 4.30
N VAL A 318 -6.94 16.61 4.57
CA VAL A 318 -7.03 17.74 3.61
C VAL A 318 -5.64 18.33 3.32
N THR A 319 -4.81 18.54 4.36
CA THR A 319 -3.47 19.12 4.22
C THR A 319 -2.50 18.18 3.49
N SER A 320 -2.48 16.89 3.84
CA SER A 320 -1.72 15.87 3.09
C SER A 320 -2.22 15.76 1.65
N GLY A 321 -3.54 15.94 1.40
CA GLY A 321 -4.12 16.01 0.06
C GLY A 321 -3.61 17.19 -0.77
N LEU A 322 -3.51 18.38 -0.18
CA LEU A 322 -2.89 19.56 -0.81
C LEU A 322 -1.42 19.30 -1.14
N TYR A 323 -0.66 18.73 -0.19
CA TYR A 323 0.74 18.37 -0.37
C TYR A 323 0.96 17.32 -1.46
N ILE A 324 0.06 16.33 -1.60
CA ILE A 324 0.04 15.37 -2.72
C ILE A 324 -0.28 16.08 -4.05
N ASN A 325 -1.19 17.06 -4.07
CA ASN A 325 -1.45 17.86 -5.26
C ASN A 325 -0.22 18.65 -5.69
N ILE A 326 0.40 19.44 -4.80
CA ILE A 326 1.64 20.20 -5.09
C ILE A 326 2.76 19.26 -5.56
N THR A 327 2.86 18.07 -4.97
CA THR A 327 3.77 17.01 -5.39
C THR A 327 3.57 16.62 -6.86
N LEU A 328 2.35 16.24 -7.24
CA LEU A 328 2.06 15.64 -8.56
C LEU A 328 1.87 16.69 -9.66
N VAL A 329 1.36 17.86 -9.30
CA VAL A 329 0.95 18.91 -10.23
C VAL A 329 2.04 19.95 -10.43
N ASP A 330 2.90 20.23 -9.46
CA ASP A 330 3.97 21.24 -9.59
C ASP A 330 5.36 20.62 -9.54
N TYR A 331 5.67 19.90 -8.46
CA TYR A 331 7.02 19.40 -8.21
C TYR A 331 7.46 18.34 -9.23
N VAL A 332 6.61 17.32 -9.48
CA VAL A 332 6.89 16.27 -10.47
C VAL A 332 7.08 16.87 -11.86
N ARG A 333 6.24 17.83 -12.27
CA ARG A 333 6.39 18.53 -13.55
C ARG A 333 7.75 19.18 -13.70
N ASN A 334 8.23 19.86 -12.66
CA ASN A 334 9.52 20.54 -12.68
C ASN A 334 10.69 19.54 -12.81
N ILE A 335 10.70 18.47 -12.00
CA ILE A 335 11.81 17.49 -12.04
C ILE A 335 11.84 16.60 -13.29
N VAL A 336 10.73 16.48 -14.02
CA VAL A 336 10.71 15.89 -15.38
C VAL A 336 10.69 16.93 -16.50
N ASN A 337 10.99 18.21 -16.18
CA ASN A 337 11.23 19.30 -17.13
C ASN A 337 10.03 19.63 -18.06
N LEU A 338 8.80 19.32 -17.61
CA LEU A 338 7.54 19.64 -18.30
C LEU A 338 7.14 21.13 -18.20
N ASN A 339 7.89 21.92 -17.43
CA ASN A 339 7.82 23.39 -17.45
C ASN A 339 8.37 23.99 -18.76
N ARG A 340 9.07 23.22 -19.61
CA ARG A 340 9.53 23.66 -20.94
C ARG A 340 8.57 23.31 -22.08
N THR A 341 7.42 22.69 -21.80
CA THR A 341 6.45 22.27 -22.83
C THR A 341 5.07 22.81 -22.55
N ASN A 342 4.39 23.32 -23.59
CA ASN A 342 3.04 23.85 -23.49
C ASN A 342 2.01 22.69 -23.47
N THR A 343 1.98 21.93 -22.37
CA THR A 343 1.08 20.80 -22.17
C THR A 343 0.44 20.85 -20.78
N THR A 344 -0.85 20.58 -20.69
CA THR A 344 -1.55 20.37 -19.41
C THR A 344 -1.34 18.97 -18.84
N TRP A 345 -0.80 18.02 -19.63
CA TRP A 345 -0.53 16.66 -19.15
C TRP A 345 0.41 16.64 -17.95
N THR A 346 0.07 15.89 -16.91
CA THR A 346 0.93 15.60 -15.77
C THR A 346 0.85 14.12 -15.40
N LEU A 347 1.88 13.63 -14.71
CA LEU A 347 1.97 12.25 -14.22
C LEU A 347 1.23 12.14 -12.88
N ASP A 348 -0.11 12.08 -12.94
CA ASP A 348 -0.96 11.85 -11.77
C ASP A 348 -1.43 10.38 -11.72
N PRO A 349 -0.92 9.54 -10.78
CA PRO A 349 -1.30 8.14 -10.65
C PRO A 349 -2.71 7.93 -10.08
N ARG A 350 -3.48 9.00 -9.84
CA ARG A 350 -4.89 8.96 -9.41
C ARG A 350 -5.88 9.09 -10.58
N GLN A 351 -5.39 9.29 -11.80
CA GLN A 351 -6.23 9.28 -13.00
C GLN A 351 -6.85 7.89 -13.19
N GLU A 352 -8.08 7.83 -13.72
CA GLU A 352 -8.74 6.57 -14.04
C GLU A 352 -7.90 5.77 -15.03
N ALA A 353 -7.65 4.49 -14.70
CA ALA A 353 -6.78 3.60 -15.44
C ALA A 353 -7.37 2.19 -15.51
N GLY A 354 -6.79 1.33 -16.35
CA GLY A 354 -7.28 -0.02 -16.59
C GLY A 354 -8.51 -0.08 -17.48
N ILE A 355 -9.24 -1.20 -17.40
CA ILE A 355 -10.37 -1.53 -18.27
C ILE A 355 -11.50 -0.49 -18.17
N SER A 356 -11.75 0.07 -16.98
CA SER A 356 -12.78 1.10 -16.77
C SER A 356 -12.49 2.40 -17.55
N ALA A 357 -11.22 2.74 -17.77
CA ALA A 357 -10.80 3.89 -18.58
C ALA A 357 -10.58 3.55 -20.07
N GLY A 358 -10.96 2.35 -20.52
CA GLY A 358 -10.74 1.88 -21.89
C GLY A 358 -9.29 1.51 -22.23
N THR A 359 -8.39 1.55 -21.25
CA THR A 359 -6.98 1.14 -21.37
C THR A 359 -6.79 -0.36 -21.07
N PRO A 360 -5.66 -0.98 -21.46
CA PRO A 360 -5.24 -2.27 -20.91
C PRO A 360 -5.08 -2.22 -19.38
N ASP A 361 -5.00 -3.37 -18.74
CA ASP A 361 -4.87 -3.53 -17.28
C ASP A 361 -3.88 -2.51 -16.68
N GLY A 362 -4.39 -1.69 -15.76
CA GLY A 362 -3.65 -0.59 -15.16
C GLY A 362 -2.67 -1.07 -14.08
N ALA A 363 -1.95 -0.12 -13.48
CA ALA A 363 -1.29 -0.40 -12.21
C ALA A 363 -2.35 -0.67 -11.14
N GLU A 364 -2.16 -1.72 -10.32
CA GLU A 364 -3.08 -2.07 -9.24
C GLU A 364 -3.15 -0.92 -8.22
N ALA A 365 -4.34 -0.43 -7.92
CA ALA A 365 -4.57 0.57 -6.88
C ALA A 365 -4.65 -0.08 -5.49
N GLY A 366 -4.33 0.67 -4.44
CA GLY A 366 -4.54 0.24 -3.05
C GLY A 366 -3.66 -0.90 -2.52
N THR A 367 -2.80 -1.49 -3.36
CA THR A 367 -1.86 -2.58 -3.02
C THR A 367 -0.70 -2.14 -2.11
N GLY A 368 -0.76 -0.92 -1.57
CA GLY A 368 0.21 -0.35 -0.63
C GLY A 368 1.49 0.17 -1.28
N ASN A 369 2.45 0.58 -0.46
CA ASN A 369 3.81 0.91 -0.91
C ASN A 369 4.83 0.49 0.14
N VAL A 370 6.06 0.21 -0.29
CA VAL A 370 7.23 0.10 0.59
C VAL A 370 8.42 0.78 -0.09
N ASN A 371 8.94 1.84 0.54
CA ASN A 371 10.12 2.54 0.02
C ASN A 371 11.38 1.68 0.05
N SER A 372 12.38 2.06 -0.75
CA SER A 372 13.46 1.17 -1.15
C SER A 372 14.86 1.65 -0.77
N ALA A 373 15.78 0.69 -0.66
CA ALA A 373 17.21 0.93 -0.54
C ALA A 373 17.78 1.69 -1.77
N GLU A 374 17.52 1.21 -2.98
CA GLU A 374 17.90 1.87 -4.24
C GLU A 374 17.22 3.23 -4.39
N PHE A 375 15.99 3.39 -3.89
CA PHE A 375 15.31 4.68 -3.89
C PHE A 375 16.04 5.66 -2.96
N ASN A 376 16.26 5.28 -1.70
CA ASN A 376 17.01 6.05 -0.72
C ASN A 376 18.40 6.48 -1.25
N LEU A 377 19.07 5.63 -2.06
CA LEU A 377 20.35 5.95 -2.70
C LEU A 377 20.19 6.86 -3.92
N CYS A 378 19.31 6.51 -4.87
CA CYS A 378 19.05 7.28 -6.08
C CYS A 378 18.50 8.68 -5.78
N TYR A 379 17.98 8.90 -4.56
CA TYR A 379 17.43 10.18 -4.14
C TYR A 379 18.40 11.11 -3.38
N ARG A 380 19.69 10.77 -3.34
CA ARG A 380 20.75 11.63 -2.76
C ARG A 380 21.17 12.71 -3.75
N TRP A 381 20.22 13.53 -4.17
CA TRP A 381 20.39 14.65 -5.10
C TRP A 381 21.03 15.86 -4.39
N HIS A 382 22.22 15.66 -3.80
CA HIS A 382 23.00 16.72 -3.14
C HIS A 382 23.68 17.64 -4.16
N SER A 383 23.82 17.21 -5.43
CA SER A 383 24.24 18.06 -6.55
C SER A 383 23.19 19.09 -6.99
N CYS A 384 22.00 19.07 -6.40
CA CYS A 384 20.96 20.07 -6.59
C CYS A 384 20.90 21.12 -5.46
N ILE A 385 21.79 21.05 -4.47
CA ILE A 385 21.99 22.14 -3.51
C ILE A 385 22.55 23.36 -4.27
N SER A 386 22.05 24.54 -3.97
CA SER A 386 22.48 25.80 -4.59
C SER A 386 23.78 26.35 -3.96
N ASP A 387 24.36 27.37 -4.58
CA ASP A 387 25.53 28.08 -4.05
C ASP A 387 25.22 28.83 -2.72
N LYS A 388 24.00 29.37 -2.58
CA LYS A 388 23.50 29.97 -1.33
C LYS A 388 23.37 28.91 -0.22
N ASP A 389 22.75 27.78 -0.51
CA ASP A 389 22.53 26.72 0.48
C ASP A 389 23.85 26.03 0.86
N ASP A 390 24.80 25.84 -0.07
CA ASP A 390 26.16 25.36 0.26
C ASP A 390 26.85 26.33 1.25
N LYS A 391 26.82 27.64 0.98
CA LYS A 391 27.35 28.66 1.90
C LYS A 391 26.65 28.65 3.26
N TRP A 392 25.33 28.42 3.28
CA TRP A 392 24.58 28.26 4.54
C TRP A 392 25.02 27.01 5.31
N ILE A 393 25.13 25.85 4.65
CA ILE A 393 25.56 24.58 5.27
C ILE A 393 27.01 24.71 5.77
N GLN A 394 27.90 25.35 5.02
CA GLN A 394 29.28 25.65 5.45
C GLN A 394 29.31 26.55 6.69
N LYS A 395 28.50 27.63 6.75
CA LYS A 395 28.37 28.49 7.93
C LYS A 395 27.81 27.71 9.13
N PHE A 396 26.78 26.89 8.91
CA PHE A 396 26.13 26.08 9.93
C PHE A 396 27.05 25.00 10.51
N TYR A 397 27.74 24.21 9.66
CA TYR A 397 28.75 23.25 10.11
C TYR A 397 29.95 23.97 10.74
N GLY A 398 30.34 25.15 10.24
CA GLY A 398 31.40 25.98 10.84
C GLY A 398 31.08 26.40 12.29
N LYS A 399 29.85 26.86 12.56
CA LYS A 399 29.34 27.08 13.93
C LYS A 399 29.42 25.79 14.74
N LEU A 400 28.82 24.71 14.22
CA LEU A 400 28.61 23.46 14.96
C LEU A 400 29.92 22.72 15.30
N LEU A 401 30.95 22.88 14.47
CA LEU A 401 32.29 22.30 14.65
C LEU A 401 33.27 23.24 15.38
N GLY A 402 32.81 24.41 15.85
CA GLY A 402 33.67 25.38 16.55
C GLY A 402 34.87 25.86 15.74
N GLY A 403 34.77 25.84 14.40
CA GLY A 403 35.89 26.16 13.50
C GLY A 403 37.03 25.13 13.47
N ALA A 404 36.81 23.88 13.90
CA ALA A 404 37.81 22.81 13.84
C ALA A 404 38.38 22.59 12.41
N LYS A 405 39.69 22.73 12.24
CA LYS A 405 40.38 22.62 10.95
C LYS A 405 41.01 21.24 10.76
N GLY A 406 40.28 20.30 10.15
CA GLY A 406 40.77 18.98 9.78
C GLY A 406 39.70 18.11 9.10
N GLU A 407 40.10 17.00 8.47
CA GLU A 407 39.13 15.96 8.07
C GLU A 407 38.70 15.18 9.30
N LEU A 408 37.47 15.43 9.77
CA LEU A 408 36.87 14.73 10.92
C LEU A 408 36.50 13.29 10.55
N SER A 409 36.72 12.38 11.49
CA SER A 409 36.26 11.00 11.34
C SER A 409 34.72 10.90 11.34
N PRO A 410 34.13 9.86 10.72
CA PRO A 410 32.69 9.61 10.80
C PRO A 410 32.18 9.49 12.25
N GLN A 411 33.02 9.02 13.18
CA GLN A 411 32.72 8.88 14.60
C GLN A 411 32.65 10.25 15.31
N GLU A 412 33.56 11.17 14.99
CA GLU A 412 33.53 12.54 15.53
C GLU A 412 32.33 13.32 14.98
N LEU A 413 32.05 13.20 13.68
CA LEU A 413 30.84 13.77 13.06
C LEU A 413 29.57 13.24 13.72
N ALA A 414 29.46 11.92 13.94
CA ALA A 414 28.31 11.34 14.64
C ALA A 414 28.18 11.83 16.10
N CYS A 415 29.30 12.04 16.80
CA CYS A 415 29.31 12.63 18.15
C CYS A 415 28.84 14.09 18.14
N VAL A 416 29.25 14.88 17.14
CA VAL A 416 28.80 16.27 16.96
C VAL A 416 27.31 16.34 16.65
N PHE A 417 26.82 15.59 15.65
CA PHE A 417 25.39 15.59 15.32
C PHE A 417 24.52 15.05 16.47
N GLY A 418 25.01 14.06 17.23
CA GLY A 418 24.33 13.57 18.44
C GLY A 418 24.36 14.54 19.63
N LYS A 419 25.23 15.56 19.63
CA LYS A 419 25.15 16.72 20.55
C LYS A 419 24.16 17.76 20.04
N PHE A 420 24.15 18.03 18.73
CA PHE A 420 23.18 18.94 18.11
C PHE A 420 21.73 18.48 18.32
N GLU A 421 21.43 17.20 18.04
CA GLU A 421 20.10 16.60 18.22
C GLU A 421 19.58 16.74 19.66
N LYS A 422 20.48 16.66 20.65
CA LYS A 422 20.18 16.86 22.08
C LYS A 422 20.04 18.32 22.51
N SER A 423 20.56 19.27 21.72
CA SER A 423 20.37 20.70 21.97
C SER A 423 19.03 21.24 21.45
N ILE A 424 18.38 20.52 20.53
CA ILE A 424 17.05 20.87 20.00
C ILE A 424 15.98 20.49 21.04
N PRO A 425 15.13 21.43 21.49
CA PRO A 425 14.05 21.15 22.44
C PRO A 425 13.13 20.00 22.01
N ASP A 426 12.70 19.20 22.99
CA ASP A 426 11.77 18.08 22.74
C ASP A 426 10.39 18.57 22.32
N ASP A 427 9.86 19.61 22.96
CA ASP A 427 8.62 20.28 22.53
C ASP A 427 8.81 21.00 21.18
N PRO A 428 8.06 20.64 20.11
CA PRO A 428 8.06 21.37 18.85
C PRO A 428 7.80 22.88 18.97
N GLY A 429 6.96 23.29 19.94
CA GLY A 429 6.63 24.71 20.16
C GLY A 429 7.80 25.58 20.63
N GLN A 430 8.85 24.95 21.18
CA GLN A 430 10.04 25.64 21.69
C GLN A 430 11.21 25.64 20.69
N ARG A 431 11.04 25.06 19.50
CA ARG A 431 12.12 24.94 18.50
C ARG A 431 12.21 26.20 17.64
N THR A 432 13.42 26.72 17.47
CA THR A 432 13.79 27.78 16.52
C THR A 432 14.72 27.21 15.44
N PHE A 433 14.89 27.93 14.34
CA PHE A 433 15.75 27.54 13.22
C PHE A 433 16.41 28.78 12.58
N ALA A 434 17.58 28.60 11.96
CA ALA A 434 18.31 29.64 11.22
C ALA A 434 18.50 31.00 11.92
N ASP A 435 18.60 30.99 13.24
CA ASP A 435 18.73 32.17 14.12
C ASP A 435 17.45 33.04 14.26
N TYR A 436 16.27 32.59 13.77
CA TYR A 436 14.98 33.27 13.97
C TYR A 436 14.43 33.12 15.40
N GLU A 437 13.79 34.17 15.92
CA GLU A 437 13.12 34.21 17.23
C GLU A 437 11.59 34.13 17.10
N ARG A 438 10.88 33.71 18.16
CA ARG A 438 9.41 33.62 18.18
C ARG A 438 8.79 34.80 18.92
N GLY A 439 7.67 35.32 18.42
CA GLY A 439 6.86 36.33 19.09
C GLY A 439 6.06 35.79 20.30
N GLU A 440 5.39 36.67 21.02
CA GLU A 440 4.62 36.33 22.23
C GLU A 440 3.46 35.36 21.98
N ASP A 441 2.93 35.31 20.75
CA ASP A 441 1.89 34.36 20.32
C ASP A 441 2.45 33.00 19.87
N GLY A 442 3.78 32.84 19.91
CA GLY A 442 4.51 31.64 19.52
C GLY A 442 4.79 31.50 18.02
N LYS A 443 4.38 32.45 17.16
CA LYS A 443 4.73 32.43 15.72
C LYS A 443 6.15 32.98 15.47
N PHE A 444 6.65 32.77 14.25
CA PHE A 444 7.73 33.61 13.70
C PHE A 444 7.12 34.83 13.00
N ASP A 445 7.93 35.88 12.81
CA ASP A 445 7.53 37.07 12.07
C ASP A 445 7.24 36.77 10.58
N ASP A 446 6.23 37.42 10.03
CA ASP A 446 5.73 37.11 8.69
C ASP A 446 6.61 37.70 7.58
N ASP A 447 7.26 38.85 7.80
CA ASP A 447 8.18 39.44 6.83
C ASP A 447 9.49 38.61 6.78
N ASP A 448 10.01 38.18 7.93
CA ASP A 448 11.16 37.26 8.03
C ASP A 448 10.93 35.95 7.25
N LEU A 449 9.73 35.37 7.37
CA LEU A 449 9.35 34.15 6.64
C LEU A 449 9.19 34.40 5.12
N VAL A 450 8.61 35.54 4.74
CA VAL A 450 8.41 35.93 3.32
C VAL A 450 9.74 36.21 2.63
N ASP A 451 10.65 36.96 3.25
CA ASP A 451 11.99 37.21 2.72
C ASP A 451 12.79 35.89 2.61
N CYS A 452 12.68 35.01 3.61
CA CYS A 452 13.33 33.71 3.58
C CYS A 452 12.89 32.86 2.39
N ILE A 453 11.58 32.69 2.18
CA ILE A 453 11.08 31.81 1.12
C ILE A 453 11.26 32.43 -0.27
N SER A 454 11.01 33.73 -0.41
CA SER A 454 11.26 34.48 -1.66
C SER A 454 12.73 34.38 -2.09
N SER A 455 13.64 34.64 -1.16
CA SER A 455 15.09 34.53 -1.40
C SER A 455 15.55 33.10 -1.72
N SER A 456 14.78 32.06 -1.37
CA SER A 456 15.08 30.66 -1.72
C SER A 456 14.30 30.15 -2.94
N ILE A 457 13.35 30.92 -3.48
CA ILE A 457 12.68 30.67 -4.77
C ILE A 457 13.51 31.28 -5.92
N GLU A 458 14.05 32.48 -5.73
CA GLU A 458 14.89 33.18 -6.71
C GLU A 458 16.32 32.60 -6.83
N ASP A 459 16.71 31.73 -5.91
CA ASP A 459 18.04 31.11 -5.87
C ASP A 459 18.09 29.81 -6.70
N CYS A 460 19.03 29.74 -7.64
CA CYS A 460 19.05 28.66 -8.62
C CYS A 460 19.65 27.36 -8.03
N ALA A 461 18.82 26.32 -7.95
CA ALA A 461 19.23 24.97 -7.58
C ALA A 461 20.35 24.42 -8.49
N GLY A 462 21.23 23.61 -7.90
CA GLY A 462 22.36 22.99 -8.60
C GLY A 462 21.94 22.03 -9.72
N ALA A 463 22.78 21.92 -10.76
CA ALA A 463 22.54 21.00 -11.87
C ALA A 463 22.83 19.54 -11.48
N PHE A 464 22.00 18.61 -11.99
CA PHE A 464 22.30 17.18 -11.95
C PHE A 464 23.60 16.87 -12.69
N GLY A 465 24.64 16.43 -11.97
CA GLY A 465 25.90 16.08 -12.59
C GLY A 465 26.88 15.35 -11.67
N ALA A 466 27.82 14.63 -12.28
CA ALA A 466 29.02 14.20 -11.60
C ALA A 466 29.92 15.42 -11.31
N ARG A 467 30.67 15.39 -10.20
CA ARG A 467 31.51 16.50 -9.73
C ARG A 467 30.77 17.81 -9.38
N ASN A 468 29.43 17.81 -9.35
CA ASN A 468 28.60 18.97 -8.96
C ASN A 468 28.00 18.87 -7.53
N VAL A 469 28.54 18.01 -6.66
CA VAL A 469 28.10 17.95 -5.25
C VAL A 469 28.96 18.89 -4.42
N PRO A 470 28.38 19.75 -3.55
CA PRO A 470 29.12 20.61 -2.64
C PRO A 470 30.16 19.87 -1.78
N GLN A 471 31.33 20.50 -1.58
CA GLN A 471 32.42 19.88 -0.82
C GLN A 471 32.05 19.62 0.64
N VAL A 472 31.18 20.45 1.24
CA VAL A 472 30.67 20.27 2.60
C VAL A 472 29.86 18.96 2.76
N MET A 473 29.28 18.45 1.67
CA MET A 473 28.52 17.19 1.65
C MET A 473 29.38 15.95 1.38
N ARG A 474 30.70 16.09 1.15
CA ARG A 474 31.63 14.97 0.88
C ARG A 474 31.55 13.84 1.92
N PRO A 475 31.44 14.08 3.25
CA PRO A 475 31.24 13.00 4.23
C PRO A 475 29.92 12.24 4.04
N VAL A 476 28.84 12.95 3.68
CA VAL A 476 27.49 12.38 3.46
C VAL A 476 27.48 11.48 2.22
N GLU A 477 28.16 11.89 1.15
CA GLU A 477 28.33 11.07 -0.06
C GLU A 477 29.18 9.82 0.20
N ILE A 478 30.30 9.94 0.93
CA ILE A 478 31.13 8.79 1.32
C ILE A 478 30.30 7.80 2.16
N MET A 479 29.54 8.29 3.15
CA MET A 479 28.62 7.45 3.92
C MET A 479 27.55 6.79 3.03
N GLY A 480 26.98 7.51 2.06
CA GLY A 480 26.02 6.95 1.09
C GLY A 480 26.59 5.83 0.23
N ILE A 481 27.81 5.99 -0.28
CA ILE A 481 28.52 4.97 -1.07
C ILE A 481 28.81 3.72 -0.23
N LEU A 482 29.28 3.89 1.02
CA LEU A 482 29.51 2.79 1.96
C LEU A 482 28.22 2.08 2.37
N HIS A 483 27.13 2.83 2.53
CA HIS A 483 25.80 2.32 2.88
C HIS A 483 25.20 1.46 1.76
N GLY A 484 25.25 1.93 0.51
CA GLY A 484 24.81 1.14 -0.65
C GLY A 484 25.62 -0.15 -0.84
N ARG A 485 26.94 -0.09 -0.61
CA ARG A 485 27.79 -1.29 -0.54
C ARG A 485 27.31 -2.26 0.56
N LYS A 486 27.04 -1.77 1.79
CA LYS A 486 26.54 -2.60 2.92
C LYS A 486 25.19 -3.26 2.61
N TRP A 487 24.30 -2.57 1.91
CA TRP A 487 22.99 -3.10 1.50
C TRP A 487 23.04 -4.09 0.33
N ASN A 488 24.20 -4.25 -0.31
CA ASN A 488 24.38 -4.85 -1.66
C ASN A 488 23.60 -4.13 -2.78
N SER A 489 22.90 -3.04 -2.47
CA SER A 489 22.32 -2.08 -3.41
C SER A 489 23.44 -1.20 -3.96
N THR A 490 24.18 -1.79 -4.89
CA THR A 490 25.45 -1.26 -5.41
C THR A 490 25.27 0.10 -6.11
N PRO A 491 26.15 1.09 -5.87
CA PRO A 491 26.16 2.37 -6.61
C PRO A 491 26.36 2.19 -8.12
N VAL A 492 26.86 1.02 -8.52
CA VAL A 492 26.88 0.51 -9.89
C VAL A 492 26.42 -0.95 -9.85
N CYS A 493 25.16 -1.19 -9.47
CA CYS A 493 24.50 -2.42 -9.93
C CYS A 493 24.49 -2.29 -11.46
N HIS A 494 25.18 -3.23 -12.14
CA HIS A 494 25.72 -3.07 -13.51
C HIS A 494 24.92 -2.07 -14.37
N SER A 495 25.60 -1.15 -15.06
CA SER A 495 24.92 -0.33 -16.09
C SER A 495 24.25 -1.22 -17.15
N THR A 496 24.69 -2.47 -17.33
CA THR A 496 24.07 -3.53 -18.12
C THR A 496 23.02 -4.41 -17.42
N SER A 497 22.73 -4.26 -16.11
CA SER A 497 21.60 -4.92 -15.44
C SER A 497 20.38 -4.00 -15.29
N LEU A 498 20.58 -2.73 -14.93
CA LEU A 498 19.53 -1.71 -15.01
C LEU A 498 19.32 -1.24 -16.45
N GLY A 499 20.40 -1.04 -17.21
CA GLY A 499 20.36 -0.77 -18.65
C GLY A 499 20.19 -2.03 -19.52
N ARG A 500 19.74 -3.16 -18.95
CA ARG A 500 19.34 -4.35 -19.74
C ARG A 500 18.06 -4.11 -20.56
N ALA A 501 17.46 -2.93 -20.41
CA ALA A 501 16.49 -2.33 -21.33
C ALA A 501 17.10 -1.73 -22.62
N GLY A 502 18.43 -1.82 -22.84
CA GLY A 502 19.04 -1.75 -24.18
C GLY A 502 19.79 -0.45 -24.55
N VAL A 503 20.97 -0.22 -23.96
CA VAL A 503 21.93 0.83 -24.41
C VAL A 503 23.36 0.26 -24.44
N ASP A 504 24.18 0.66 -25.44
CA ASP A 504 25.56 0.20 -25.61
C ASP A 504 26.50 0.76 -24.50
N PRO A 505 27.24 -0.08 -23.75
CA PRO A 505 28.21 0.37 -22.76
C PRO A 505 29.31 1.32 -23.26
N ARG A 506 29.61 1.33 -24.56
CA ARG A 506 30.76 2.04 -25.15
C ARG A 506 30.60 3.56 -25.17
N GLU A 507 29.38 4.10 -25.25
CA GLU A 507 29.18 5.55 -25.14
C GLU A 507 29.41 6.05 -23.71
N TYR A 508 28.90 5.33 -22.71
CA TYR A 508 28.89 5.80 -21.31
C TYR A 508 30.29 5.97 -20.72
N LEU A 509 31.25 5.12 -21.11
CA LEU A 509 32.65 5.25 -20.69
C LEU A 509 33.33 6.47 -21.34
N ARG A 510 33.00 6.76 -22.61
CA ARG A 510 33.55 7.90 -23.35
C ARG A 510 33.15 9.25 -22.73
N VAL A 511 31.93 9.34 -22.20
CA VAL A 511 31.39 10.54 -21.53
C VAL A 511 32.08 10.86 -20.19
N ARG A 512 32.67 9.88 -19.50
CA ARG A 512 33.26 10.10 -18.16
C ARG A 512 34.77 10.41 -18.15
N GLY A 513 35.46 10.34 -19.29
CA GLY A 513 36.86 10.79 -19.42
C GLY A 513 37.85 10.07 -18.50
N ILE A 514 37.55 8.84 -18.06
CA ILE A 514 38.48 8.02 -17.28
C ILE A 514 39.41 7.34 -18.27
N GLY A 515 40.67 7.79 -18.32
CA GLY A 515 41.71 7.12 -19.07
C GLY A 515 41.94 5.72 -18.53
N ILE A 516 42.02 4.73 -19.42
CA ILE A 516 42.47 3.38 -19.08
C ILE A 516 43.98 3.48 -18.84
N MET A 517 44.43 3.07 -17.66
CA MET A 517 45.79 2.55 -17.47
C MET A 517 45.63 1.06 -17.23
N ASP A 518 46.16 0.26 -18.15
CA ASP A 518 46.16 -1.20 -18.05
C ASP A 518 47.32 -1.66 -17.17
N GLU A 519 47.02 -2.37 -16.08
CA GLU A 519 47.77 -3.52 -15.54
C GLU A 519 46.93 -4.26 -14.47
#